data_AF-A0A376KPR8-F1
#
_entry.id   AF-A0A376KPR8-F1
#
_cell.length_a   1.000
_cell.length_b   1.000
_cell.length_c   1.000
_cell.angle_alpha   90.00
_cell.angle_beta   90.00
_cell.angle_gamma   90.00
#
_symmetry.space_group_name_H-M   'P 1'
#
loop_
_entity.id
_entity.type
_entity.pdbx_description
1 polymer ?
#
loop_
_entity_poly.entity_id
_entity_poly.type
_entity_poly.pdbx_seq_one_letter_code
_entity_poly.pdbx_strand_id
1 'polypeptide(L)' 'MTLLKKMFISNKTVSTYKSRLMEKLECKSLMDLYTFAQRNKIG' A
#
# COMPACT_ATOMS: atom_id res chain seq x y z
N MET A 1 3.05 1.83 17.03
CA MET A 1 2.27 0.57 16.85
C MET A 1 2.15 0.26 15.36
N THR A 2 2.58 -0.92 14.93
CA THR A 2 2.61 -1.34 13.51
C THR A 2 1.22 -1.66 12.95
N LEU A 3 1.04 -1.51 11.63
CA LEU A 3 -0.22 -1.76 10.89
C LEU A 3 -0.83 -3.14 11.20
N LEU A 4 0.04 -4.14 11.38
CA LEU A 4 -0.29 -5.52 11.77
C LEU A 4 -1.16 -5.59 13.03
N LYS A 5 -0.78 -4.85 14.07
CA LYS A 5 -1.49 -4.83 15.36
C LYS A 5 -2.83 -4.11 15.26
N LYS A 6 -2.94 -3.11 14.37
CA LYS A 6 -4.20 -2.38 14.14
C LYS A 6 -5.21 -3.20 13.35
N MET A 7 -4.73 -4.02 12.41
CA MET A 7 -5.58 -4.81 11.50
C MET A 7 -5.73 -6.27 11.93
N PHE A 8 -5.05 -6.72 13.00
CA PHE A 8 -5.03 -8.12 13.46
C PHE A 8 -4.64 -9.13 12.36
N ILE A 9 -3.68 -8.75 11.50
CA ILE A 9 -3.23 -9.58 10.36
C ILE A 9 -1.75 -9.92 10.42
N SER A 10 -1.37 -10.97 9.69
CA SER A 10 0.01 -11.46 9.59
C SER A 10 0.89 -10.60 8.66
N ASN A 11 2.21 -10.71 8.81
CA ASN A 11 3.19 -10.08 7.90
C ASN A 11 2.97 -10.51 6.44
N LYS A 12 2.70 -11.80 6.21
CA LYS A 12 2.41 -12.32 4.88
C LYS A 12 1.18 -11.63 4.28
N THR A 13 0.14 -11.44 5.09
CA THR A 13 -1.11 -10.78 4.68
C THR A 13 -0.87 -9.32 4.30
N VAL A 14 -0.07 -8.57 5.07
CA VAL A 14 0.31 -7.19 4.73
C VAL A 14 1.08 -7.14 3.42
N SER A 15 2.05 -8.02 3.22
CA SER A 15 2.81 -8.10 1.96
C SER A 15 1.90 -8.42 0.77
N THR A 16 0.96 -9.36 0.93
CA THR A 16 -0.04 -9.67 -0.10
C THR A 16 -0.92 -8.46 -0.44
N TYR A 17 -1.38 -7.71 0.56
CA TYR A 17 -2.16 -6.50 0.30
C TYR A 17 -1.35 -5.42 -0.40
N LYS A 18 -0.07 -5.25 -0.03
CA LYS A 18 0.82 -4.28 -0.68
C LYS A 18 1.00 -4.59 -2.17
N SER A 19 1.29 -5.84 -2.53
CA SER A 19 1.44 -6.24 -3.93
C SER A 19 0.16 -6.03 -4.73
N ARG A 20 -0.98 -6.50 -4.22
CA ARG A 20 -2.28 -6.35 -4.89
C ARG A 20 -2.69 -4.89 -5.08
N LEU A 21 -2.40 -4.04 -4.10
CA LEU A 21 -2.67 -2.61 -4.19
C LEU A 21 -1.83 -1.96 -5.29
N MET A 22 -0.52 -2.26 -5.33
CA MET A 22 0.39 -1.72 -6.35
C MET A 22 0.00 -2.21 -7.75
N GLU A 23 -0.37 -3.48 -7.92
CA GLU A 23 -0.87 -4.03 -9.19
C GLU A 23 -2.16 -3.33 -9.64
N LYS A 24 -3.14 -3.17 -8.75
CA LYS A 24 -4.44 -2.56 -9.10
C LYS A 24 -4.35 -1.07 -9.44
N LEU A 25 -3.37 -0.38 -8.88
CA LEU A 25 -3.08 1.03 -9.17
C LEU A 25 -2.02 1.20 -10.28
N GLU A 26 -1.58 0.09 -10.89
CA GLU A 26 -0.53 0.06 -11.92
C GLU A 26 0.78 0.78 -11.49
N CYS A 27 1.06 0.79 -10.18
CA CYS A 27 2.24 1.43 -9.59
C CYS A 27 3.39 0.42 -9.52
N LYS A 28 4.51 0.72 -10.18
CA LYS A 28 5.69 -0.18 -10.23
C LYS A 28 6.64 0.06 -9.05
N SER A 29 6.53 1.21 -8.39
CA SER A 29 7.34 1.58 -7.25
C SER A 29 6.54 2.29 -6.17
N LEU A 30 7.11 2.38 -4.96
CA LEU A 30 6.56 3.21 -3.89
C LEU A 30 6.50 4.69 -4.25
N MET A 31 7.42 5.15 -5.11
CA MET A 31 7.43 6.53 -5.58
C MET A 31 6.27 6.81 -6.53
N ASP A 32 5.90 5.84 -7.36
CA ASP A 32 4.71 5.93 -8.22
C ASP A 32 3.45 6.02 -7.37
N LEU A 33 3.37 5.20 -6.31
CA LEU A 33 2.26 5.25 -5.36
C LEU A 33 2.17 6.59 -4.62
N TYR A 34 3.32 7.16 -4.22
CA TYR A 34 3.36 8.48 -3.60
C TYR A 34 2.90 9.58 -4.57
N THR A 35 3.40 9.55 -5.80
CA THR A 35 3.01 10.51 -6.85
C THR A 35 1.53 10.37 -7.18
N PHE A 36 1.02 9.14 -7.24
CA PHE A 36 -0.41 8.85 -7.39
C PHE A 36 -1.22 9.45 -6.25
N ALA A 37 -0.78 9.29 -5.00
CA ALA A 37 -1.45 9.87 -3.84
C ALA A 37 -1.50 11.40 -3.93
N GLN A 38 -0.39 12.06 -4.27
CA GLN A 38 -0.33 13.51 -4.45
C GLN A 38 -1.26 14.00 -5.57
N ARG A 39 -1.26 13.32 -6.73
CA ARG A 39 -2.16 13.66 -7.86
C ARG A 39 -3.63 13.54 -7.48
N ASN A 40 -3.97 12.55 -6.66
CA ASN A 40 -5.34 12.31 -6.19
C ASN A 40 -5.67 13.09 -4.92
N LYS A 41 -4.78 13.96 -4.42
CA LYS A 41 -4.94 14.71 -3.16
C LYS A 41 -5.21 13.82 -1.95
N ILE A 42 -4.60 12.64 -1.94
CA ILE A 42 -4.61 11.69 -0.83
C ILE A 42 -3.35 11.99 -0.02
N GLY A 43 -3.49 12.80 1.04
CA GLY A 43 -2.40 13.24 1.90
C GLY A 43 -2.92 13.59 3.28
#